data_AF-A0A2D0JYZ7-F1
#
_entry.id   AF-A0A2D0JYZ7-F1
#
_cell.length_a   1.000
_cell.length_b   1.000
_cell.length_c   1.000
_cell.angle_alpha   90.00
_cell.angle_beta   90.00
_cell.angle_gamma   90.00
#
_symmetry.space_group_name_H-M   'P 1'
#
loop_
_entity.id
_entity.type
_entity.pdbx_description
1 polymer ?
#
loop_
_entity_poly.entity_id
_entity_poly.type
_entity_poly.pdbx_seq_one_letter_code
_entity_poly.pdbx_strand_id
1 'polypeptide(L)'
;MKIDLGKYVVTSNSRAYTLNKKRITKTGKNAGKESLTPFGYYAKLNELIRDLIRMEVDSNDIKTLQQLSQRIEEIATDFAARVSAKTMRNYVKQWKHWQNSNVKNVVMHFR
;
A
#
# COMPACT_ATOMS: atom_id res chain seq x y z
N MET A 1 7.62 -2.04 -2.40
CA MET A 1 6.41 -1.17 -2.49
C MET A 1 5.86 -0.90 -1.09
N LYS A 2 5.12 0.19 -0.86
CA LYS A 2 4.33 0.43 0.38
C LYS A 2 2.99 1.08 0.01
N ILE A 3 1.89 0.45 0.39
CA ILE A 3 0.50 0.88 0.15
C ILE A 3 -0.23 0.90 1.49
N ASP A 4 -0.81 2.04 1.82
CA ASP A 4 -1.61 2.24 3.04
C ASP A 4 -3.09 2.01 2.71
N LEU A 5 -3.74 1.11 3.43
CA LEU A 5 -5.14 0.70 3.28
C LEU A 5 -5.95 1.04 4.55
N GLY A 6 -5.56 2.09 5.29
CA GLY A 6 -6.20 2.44 6.55
C GLY A 6 -5.68 1.55 7.69
N LYS A 7 -6.46 0.55 8.12
CA LYS A 7 -6.09 -0.38 9.21
C LYS A 7 -4.88 -1.25 8.85
N TYR A 8 -4.68 -1.49 7.55
CA TYR A 8 -3.61 -2.33 7.03
C TYR A 8 -2.61 -1.55 6.18
N VAL A 9 -1.40 -2.06 6.12
CA VAL A 9 -0.35 -1.57 5.21
C VAL A 9 0.27 -2.75 4.48
N VAL A 10 0.21 -2.72 3.16
CA VAL A 10 0.93 -3.68 2.30
C VAL A 10 2.32 -3.15 2.04
N THR A 11 3.33 -3.92 2.37
CA THR A 11 4.72 -3.68 1.96
C THR A 11 5.16 -4.79 1.01
N SER A 12 6.13 -4.52 0.14
CA SER A 12 6.76 -5.56 -0.67
C SER A 12 8.26 -5.30 -0.82
N ASN A 13 9.01 -6.39 -0.85
CA ASN A 13 10.41 -6.42 -1.27
C ASN A 13 10.52 -7.20 -2.60
N SER A 14 11.74 -7.57 -3.00
CA SER A 14 11.97 -8.33 -4.23
C SER A 14 11.45 -9.77 -4.20
N ARG A 15 11.12 -10.32 -3.03
CA ARG A 15 10.80 -11.74 -2.84
C ARG A 15 9.36 -11.99 -2.43
N ALA A 16 8.74 -11.06 -1.71
CA ALA A 16 7.44 -11.26 -1.10
C ALA A 16 6.69 -9.95 -0.82
N TYR A 17 5.40 -10.13 -0.60
CA TYR A 17 4.49 -9.13 -0.04
C TYR A 17 4.27 -9.42 1.44
N THR A 18 4.17 -8.37 2.23
CA THR A 18 3.88 -8.43 3.67
C THR A 18 2.65 -7.60 3.96
N LEU A 19 1.67 -8.20 4.61
CA LEU A 19 0.50 -7.51 5.12
C LEU A 19 0.73 -7.16 6.59
N ASN A 20 0.65 -5.87 6.91
CA ASN A 20 0.91 -5.33 8.24
C ASN A 20 -0.36 -4.73 8.83
N LYS A 21 -0.56 -4.91 10.13
CA LYS A 21 -1.54 -4.14 10.91
C LYS A 21 -0.87 -2.88 11.43
N LYS A 22 -1.56 -1.74 11.36
CA LYS A 22 -1.15 -0.56 12.10
C LYS A 22 -1.45 -0.77 13.58
N ARG A 23 -0.48 -0.43 14.43
CA ARG A 23 -0.65 -0.38 15.89
C ARG A 23 -0.15 0.96 16.40
N ILE A 24 -0.83 1.49 17.41
CA ILE A 24 -0.33 2.61 18.19
C ILE A 24 0.36 2.01 19.42
N THR A 25 1.65 2.30 19.57
CA THR A 25 2.42 1.87 20.73
C THR A 25 1.81 2.54 21.97
N LYS A 26 1.40 1.75 22.96
CA LYS A 26 0.64 2.28 24.12
C LYS A 26 1.53 2.79 25.24
N THR A 27 2.77 2.31 25.37
CA THR A 27 3.64 2.58 26.52
C THR A 27 5.12 2.67 26.12
N GLY A 28 5.94 3.20 27.02
CA GLY A 28 7.40 3.35 26.84
C GLY A 28 7.80 4.55 25.98
N LYS A 29 9.10 4.63 25.64
CA LYS A 29 9.71 5.77 24.91
C LYS A 29 9.10 6.05 23.52
N ASN A 30 8.34 5.10 22.98
CA ASN A 30 7.67 5.20 21.68
C ASN A 30 6.15 5.26 21.80
N ALA A 31 5.59 5.48 22.99
CA ALA A 31 4.15 5.66 23.18
C ALA A 31 3.59 6.73 22.24
N GLY A 32 2.41 6.47 21.66
CA GLY A 32 1.77 7.34 20.67
C GLY A 32 2.30 7.20 19.24
N LYS A 33 3.42 6.47 19.01
CA LYS A 33 3.94 6.25 17.65
C LYS A 33 3.26 5.07 16.97
N GLU A 34 2.91 5.27 15.70
CA GLU A 34 2.42 4.22 14.81
C GLU A 34 3.56 3.24 14.48
N SER A 35 3.31 1.95 14.70
CA SER A 35 4.18 0.85 14.31
C SER A 35 3.43 -0.14 13.42
N LEU A 36 4.20 -0.82 12.56
CA LEU A 36 3.67 -1.86 11.69
C LEU A 36 4.01 -3.21 12.30
N THR A 37 2.98 -4.05 12.49
CA THR A 37 3.17 -5.44 12.90
C THR A 37 2.84 -6.34 11.71
N PRO A 38 3.83 -7.06 11.14
CA PRO A 38 3.58 -8.06 10.11
C PRO A 38 2.67 -9.15 10.65
N PHE A 39 1.69 -9.58 9.86
CA PHE A 39 0.83 -10.71 10.24
C PHE A 39 0.50 -11.65 9.09
N GLY A 40 0.93 -11.35 7.86
CA GLY A 40 0.84 -12.25 6.71
C GLY A 40 1.97 -12.01 5.72
N TYR A 41 2.52 -13.09 5.18
CA TYR A 41 3.58 -13.07 4.17
C TYR A 41 3.12 -13.87 2.96
N TYR A 42 3.27 -13.28 1.77
CA TYR A 42 2.70 -13.81 0.54
C TYR A 42 3.73 -13.77 -0.58
N ALA A 43 3.91 -14.88 -1.28
CA ALA A 43 4.77 -14.92 -2.46
C ALA A 43 4.14 -14.16 -3.63
N LYS A 44 2.80 -14.23 -3.77
CA LYS A 44 2.05 -13.63 -4.87
C LYS A 44 1.05 -12.60 -4.37
N LEU A 45 0.84 -11.55 -5.18
CA LEU A 45 -0.06 -10.45 -4.83
C LEU A 45 -1.53 -10.89 -4.75
N ASN A 46 -1.96 -11.80 -5.62
CA ASN A 46 -3.33 -12.30 -5.66
C ASN A 46 -3.70 -13.09 -4.39
N GLU A 47 -2.75 -13.81 -3.78
CA GLU A 47 -2.95 -14.50 -2.50
C GLU A 47 -3.17 -13.49 -1.37
N LEU A 48 -2.35 -12.43 -1.31
CA LEU A 48 -2.53 -11.34 -0.36
C LEU A 48 -3.91 -10.68 -0.50
N ILE A 49 -4.33 -10.37 -1.73
CA ILE A 49 -5.63 -9.71 -1.99
C ILE A 49 -6.79 -10.61 -1.53
N ARG A 50 -6.72 -11.93 -1.80
CA ARG A 50 -7.75 -12.88 -1.35
C ARG A 50 -7.88 -12.90 0.17
N ASP A 51 -6.77 -12.95 0.90
CA ASP A 51 -6.79 -12.93 2.37
C ASP A 51 -7.26 -11.59 2.92
N LEU A 52 -6.87 -10.47 2.30
CA LEU A 52 -7.36 -9.15 2.67
C LEU A 52 -8.89 -9.06 2.55
N ILE A 53 -9.43 -9.54 1.43
CA ILE A 53 -10.88 -9.59 1.21
C ILE A 53 -11.55 -10.46 2.27
N ARG A 54 -11.05 -11.68 2.52
CA ARG A 54 -11.60 -12.58 3.54
C ARG A 54 -11.72 -11.91 4.92
N MET A 55 -10.65 -11.24 5.36
CA MET A 55 -10.66 -10.59 6.68
C MET A 55 -11.59 -9.38 6.79
N GLU A 56 -11.76 -8.63 5.71
CA GLU A 56 -12.70 -7.49 5.68
C GLU A 56 -14.15 -7.95 5.57
N VAL A 57 -14.35 -9.10 4.91
CA VAL A 57 -15.65 -9.77 4.79
C VAL A 57 -16.09 -10.42 6.09
N ASP A 58 -15.17 -10.99 6.88
CA ASP A 58 -15.44 -11.58 8.20
C ASP A 58 -15.86 -10.54 9.27
N SER A 59 -16.18 -9.30 8.87
CA SER A 59 -16.80 -8.32 9.77
C SER A 59 -18.26 -8.70 10.05
N ASN A 60 -18.66 -8.65 11.33
CA ASN A 60 -20.01 -8.95 11.80
C ASN A 60 -21.12 -8.05 11.18
N ASP A 61 -20.73 -7.07 10.37
CA ASP A 61 -21.62 -6.10 9.73
C ASP A 61 -22.18 -6.60 8.39
N ILE A 62 -21.63 -7.67 7.81
CA ILE A 62 -22.15 -8.27 6.58
C ILE A 62 -23.25 -9.28 6.91
N LYS A 63 -24.49 -8.95 6.54
CA LYS A 63 -25.68 -9.77 6.83
C LYS A 63 -26.29 -10.42 5.59
N THR A 64 -25.91 -9.98 4.38
CA THR A 64 -26.47 -10.47 3.12
C THR A 64 -25.40 -10.69 2.05
N LEU A 65 -25.70 -11.53 1.05
CA LEU A 65 -24.82 -11.75 -0.11
C LEU A 65 -24.63 -10.48 -0.95
N GLN A 66 -25.63 -9.60 -1.00
CA GLN A 66 -25.50 -8.31 -1.69
C GLN A 66 -24.50 -7.39 -0.97
N GLN A 67 -24.59 -7.31 0.36
CA GLN A 67 -23.62 -6.55 1.17
C GLN A 67 -22.20 -7.12 1.03
N LEU A 68 -22.09 -8.45 0.95
CA LEU A 68 -20.82 -9.11 0.67
C LEU A 68 -20.25 -8.70 -0.69
N SER A 69 -21.05 -8.80 -1.76
CA SER A 69 -20.61 -8.44 -3.12
C SER A 69 -20.17 -6.97 -3.21
N GLN A 70 -20.98 -6.07 -2.65
CA GLN A 70 -20.66 -4.64 -2.60
C GLN A 70 -19.35 -4.41 -1.84
N ARG A 71 -19.15 -5.08 -0.70
CA ARG A 71 -17.94 -4.94 0.10
C ARG A 71 -16.69 -5.42 -0.66
N ILE A 72 -16.79 -6.52 -1.41
CA ILE A 72 -15.70 -7.03 -2.24
C ILE A 72 -15.34 -6.02 -3.34
N GLU A 73 -16.33 -5.45 -4.03
CA GLU A 73 -16.12 -4.45 -5.07
C GLU A 73 -15.47 -3.18 -4.53
N GLU A 74 -15.93 -2.69 -3.37
CA GLU A 74 -15.33 -1.54 -2.68
C GLU A 74 -13.85 -1.78 -2.36
N ILE A 75 -13.51 -2.93 -1.77
CA ILE A 75 -12.13 -3.30 -1.42
C ILE A 75 -11.27 -3.38 -2.68
N ALA A 76 -11.76 -4.05 -3.72
CA ALA A 76 -11.03 -4.21 -4.98
C ALA A 76 -10.75 -2.85 -5.65
N THR A 77 -11.76 -1.97 -5.67
CA THR A 77 -11.68 -0.65 -6.29
C THR A 77 -10.74 0.28 -5.52
N ASP A 78 -10.86 0.35 -4.20
CA ASP A 78 -9.97 1.15 -3.35
C ASP A 78 -8.52 0.67 -3.46
N PHE A 79 -8.30 -0.65 -3.46
CA PHE A 79 -6.97 -1.22 -3.63
C PHE A 79 -6.37 -0.84 -5.00
N ALA A 80 -7.11 -1.02 -6.09
CA ALA A 80 -6.67 -0.68 -7.43
C ALA A 80 -6.31 0.81 -7.57
N ALA A 81 -7.15 1.71 -7.03
CA ALA A 81 -6.92 3.15 -7.06
C ALA A 81 -5.65 3.56 -6.30
N ARG A 82 -5.37 2.93 -5.15
CA ARG A 82 -4.17 3.25 -4.35
C ARG A 82 -2.89 2.74 -5.02
N VAL A 83 -2.95 1.57 -5.65
CA VAL A 83 -1.84 1.03 -6.46
C VAL A 83 -1.55 1.97 -7.62
N SER A 84 -2.56 2.33 -8.42
CA SER A 84 -2.38 3.19 -9.60
C SER A 84 -1.84 4.57 -9.21
N ALA A 85 -2.38 5.19 -8.16
CA ALA A 85 -1.87 6.46 -7.66
C ALA A 85 -0.43 6.37 -7.17
N LYS A 86 -0.03 5.26 -6.54
CA LYS A 86 1.37 5.05 -6.13
C LYS A 86 2.29 4.90 -7.34
N THR A 87 1.87 4.12 -8.34
CA THR A 87 2.60 3.95 -9.59
C THR A 87 2.78 5.28 -10.32
N MET A 88 1.71 6.07 -10.46
CA MET A 88 1.76 7.38 -11.11
C MET A 88 2.69 8.37 -10.38
N ARG A 89 2.62 8.42 -9.05
CA ARG A 89 3.55 9.23 -8.25
C ARG A 89 5.01 8.83 -8.46
N ASN A 90 5.29 7.54 -8.61
CA ASN A 90 6.65 7.06 -8.87
C ASN A 90 7.13 7.47 -10.27
N TYR A 91 6.27 7.40 -11.30
CA TYR A 91 6.61 7.88 -12.64
C TYR A 91 6.90 9.38 -12.65
N VAL A 92 6.02 10.20 -12.05
CA VAL A 92 6.22 11.66 -11.96
C VAL A 92 7.52 12.00 -11.24
N LYS A 93 7.88 11.27 -10.17
CA LYS A 93 9.16 11.48 -9.46
C LYS A 93 10.37 11.18 -10.34
N GLN A 94 10.36 10.06 -11.06
CA GLN A 94 11.44 9.68 -11.97
C GLN A 94 11.58 10.71 -13.09
N TRP A 95 10.47 11.17 -13.66
CA TRP A 95 10.47 12.15 -14.73
C TRP A 95 11.04 13.50 -14.28
N LYS A 96 10.63 13.99 -13.09
CA LYS A 96 11.21 15.19 -12.48
C LYS A 96 12.70 15.05 -12.20
N HIS A 97 13.15 13.88 -11.75
CA HIS A 97 14.57 13.62 -11.52
C HIS A 97 15.35 13.65 -12.83
N TRP A 98 14.85 12.99 -13.88
CA TRP A 98 15.46 13.00 -15.21
C TRP A 98 15.57 14.42 -15.80
N GLN A 99 14.51 15.23 -15.70
CA GLN A 99 14.55 16.63 -16.15
C GLN A 99 15.63 17.43 -15.41
N ASN A 100 15.67 17.36 -14.08
CA ASN A 100 16.64 18.10 -13.27
C ASN A 100 18.09 17.67 -13.54
N SER A 101 18.34 16.40 -13.85
CA SER A 101 19.67 15.90 -14.19
C SER A 101 20.11 16.35 -15.59
N ASN A 102 19.21 16.35 -16.57
CA ASN A 102 19.52 16.82 -17.93
C ASN A 102 19.74 18.34 -18.00
N VAL A 103 18.94 19.13 -17.29
CA VAL A 103 19.13 20.59 -17.23
C VAL A 103 20.50 20.94 -16.61
N LYS A 104 20.95 20.20 -15.58
CA LYS A 104 22.29 20.38 -15.00
C LYS A 104 23.43 20.01 -15.94
N ASN A 105 23.27 18.95 -16.74
CA ASN A 105 24.29 18.50 -17.69
C ASN A 105 24.47 19.46 -18.88
N VAL A 106 23.38 20.11 -19.34
CA VAL A 106 23.45 21.14 -20.39
C VAL A 106 24.21 22.36 -19.87
N VAL A 107 23.93 22.83 -18.65
CA VAL A 107 24.61 24.02 -18.09
C VAL A 107 26.12 23.80 -17.84
N MET A 108 26.57 22.56 -17.58
CA MET A 108 28.00 22.26 -17.39
C MET A 108 28.82 22.19 -18.69
N HIS A 109 28.21 21.97 -19.85
CA HIS A 109 28.92 21.90 -21.14
C HIS A 109 29.09 23.26 -21.83
N PHE A 110 28.53 24.33 -21.27
CA PHE A 110 28.64 25.71 -21.79
C PHE A 110 29.52 26.62 -20.89
N ARG A 111 30.46 26.05 -20.12
CA ARG A 111 31.44 26.78 -19.32
C ARG A 111 32.86 26.49 -19.77
#